data_AF-A0A0K3CAT1-F1
#
_entry.id   AF-A0A0K3CAT1-F1
#
_cell.length_a   1.000
_cell.length_b   1.000
_cell.length_c   1.000
_cell.angle_alpha   90.00
_cell.angle_beta   90.00
_cell.angle_gamma   90.00
#
_symmetry.space_group_name_H-M   'P 1'
#
loop_
_entity.id
_entity.type
_entity.pdbx_description
1 polymer ?
#
loop_
_entity_poly.entity_id
_entity_poly.type
_entity_poly.pdbx_seq_one_letter_code
_entity_poly.pdbx_strand_id
1 'polypeptide(L)'
;HVLPSELLRYIFRRELSEEGGFDWWAESNGRRFSLVCRDWAGPGQELAFYRPTLRGYYRKDPLALFVKHLERFPHLAKLVRDLRLTFSTDTPANADAVRSILQRCDRVTRIQWPSNLDLLTAELNVLPLAKLTDLRIGGSKQEWEISVLLQALTQCARLRSLSLSLALPADSPSSFNAAGSQSLSLETLRLQTDNGLDSDASSEAVFYQHILRRVRPEALTTLSITLHLSNYDTLSCWVQRCTNLQDLEFCLVEADPTDRLVELTSMLSHLMRLETLKLTREVREWASWDEDDYRRTWGLDELAAALSNFFNTLPPTLVELVAEIWAPAGECYNLVKTFLRSHLHDSSLEAVTFDAEVKKFGRVQLEATRSHESAEDSGEAKWCLSYKHWEGCSCGDWDYGSWELEGPDAAEYEV
;
A
#
# COMPACT_ATOMS: atom_id res chain seq x y z
N HIS A 1 -16.93 38.96 13.51
CA HIS A 1 -16.72 38.73 12.07
C HIS A 1 -17.00 37.27 11.77
N VAL A 2 -17.92 36.97 10.86
CA VAL A 2 -18.28 35.60 10.46
C VAL A 2 -17.17 35.07 9.56
N LEU A 3 -16.61 33.89 9.87
CA LEU A 3 -15.65 33.23 8.98
C LEU A 3 -16.33 32.93 7.62
N PRO A 4 -15.69 33.22 6.47
CA PRO A 4 -16.24 32.82 5.18
C PRO A 4 -16.46 31.29 5.14
N SER A 5 -17.61 30.88 4.60
CA SER A 5 -17.97 29.45 4.49
C SER A 5 -16.93 28.64 3.71
N GLU A 6 -16.27 29.24 2.71
CA GLU A 6 -15.19 28.59 1.96
C GLU A 6 -13.94 28.32 2.81
N LEU A 7 -13.64 29.20 3.77
CA LEU A 7 -12.51 28.99 4.69
C LEU A 7 -12.83 27.85 5.67
N LEU A 8 -14.07 27.76 6.17
CA LEU A 8 -14.51 26.63 6.99
C LEU A 8 -14.46 25.31 6.22
N ARG A 9 -14.89 25.30 4.95
CA ARG A 9 -14.77 24.11 4.08
C ARG A 9 -13.32 23.69 3.87
N TYR A 10 -12.42 24.66 3.68
CA TYR A 10 -11.00 24.38 3.52
C TYR A 10 -10.41 23.74 4.78
N ILE A 11 -10.69 24.31 5.96
CA ILE A 11 -10.25 23.76 7.26
C ILE A 11 -10.76 22.32 7.41
N PHE A 12 -12.07 22.09 7.27
CA PHE A 12 -12.67 20.76 7.43
C PHE A 12 -12.13 19.73 6.44
N ARG A 13 -11.80 20.13 5.21
CA ARG A 13 -11.20 19.24 4.21
C ARG A 13 -9.73 18.93 4.49
N ARG A 14 -8.99 19.85 5.11
CA ARG A 14 -7.59 19.63 5.49
C ARG A 14 -7.47 18.60 6.60
N GLU A 15 -8.38 18.64 7.58
CA GLU A 15 -8.46 17.62 8.62
C GLU A 15 -8.74 16.21 8.06
N LEU A 16 -9.51 16.10 6.96
CA LEU A 16 -9.70 14.81 6.25
C LEU A 16 -8.42 14.23 5.65
N SER A 17 -7.42 15.07 5.34
CA SER A 17 -6.16 14.64 4.75
C SER A 17 -5.05 14.38 5.77
N GLU A 18 -5.08 15.06 6.92
CA GLU A 18 -4.01 14.98 7.94
C GLU A 18 -4.22 13.82 8.93
N GLU A 19 -5.47 13.45 9.24
CA GLU A 19 -5.75 12.30 10.11
C GLU A 19 -5.84 10.98 9.30
N GLY A 20 -4.69 10.42 8.96
CA GLY A 20 -4.58 9.07 8.41
C GLY A 20 -4.96 7.96 9.40
N GLY A 21 -6.22 7.86 9.86
CA GLY A 21 -6.53 6.90 10.93
C GLY A 21 -7.92 6.31 11.05
N PHE A 22 -9.01 7.07 10.92
CA PHE A 22 -10.33 6.52 11.27
C PHE A 22 -11.43 6.91 10.30
N ASP A 23 -11.94 5.92 9.57
CA ASP A 23 -13.01 6.07 8.59
C ASP A 23 -14.19 6.91 9.13
N TRP A 24 -14.56 6.72 10.40
CA TRP A 24 -15.73 7.34 11.04
C TRP A 24 -15.53 8.80 11.50
N TRP A 25 -14.30 9.32 11.50
CA TRP A 25 -13.98 10.65 12.03
C TRP A 25 -14.73 11.75 11.29
N ALA A 26 -14.69 11.71 9.95
CA ALA A 26 -15.33 12.67 9.07
C ALA A 26 -16.83 12.79 9.33
N GLU A 27 -17.50 11.65 9.42
CA GLU A 27 -18.92 11.58 9.67
C GLU A 27 -19.27 12.08 11.08
N SER A 28 -18.52 11.66 12.09
CA SER A 28 -18.74 12.04 13.49
C SER A 28 -18.56 13.54 13.71
N ASN A 29 -17.45 14.10 13.22
CA ASN A 29 -17.15 15.52 13.40
C ASN A 29 -17.99 16.41 12.49
N GLY A 30 -18.27 16.01 11.25
CA GLY A 30 -19.20 16.73 10.39
C GLY A 30 -20.58 16.92 11.04
N ARG A 31 -21.09 15.88 11.71
CA ARG A 31 -22.34 15.97 12.50
C ARG A 31 -22.22 16.99 13.63
N ARG A 32 -21.15 16.91 14.44
CA ARG A 32 -20.93 17.86 15.55
C ARG A 32 -20.82 19.29 15.05
N PHE A 33 -20.03 19.51 14.00
CA PHE A 33 -19.84 20.82 13.39
C PHE A 33 -21.14 21.38 12.82
N SER A 34 -21.98 20.53 12.22
CA SER A 34 -23.28 20.96 11.69
C SER A 34 -24.26 21.48 12.75
N LEU A 35 -24.00 21.20 14.04
CA LEU A 35 -24.83 21.62 15.17
C LEU A 35 -24.27 22.82 15.94
N VAL A 36 -23.06 23.30 15.62
CA VAL A 36 -22.41 24.40 16.34
C VAL A 36 -23.17 25.72 16.12
N CYS A 37 -23.40 26.10 14.87
CA CYS A 37 -24.17 27.29 14.51
C CYS A 37 -24.70 27.18 13.08
N ARG A 38 -25.56 28.14 12.68
CA ARG A 38 -26.19 28.16 11.35
C ARG A 38 -25.18 28.18 10.20
N ASP A 39 -24.06 28.89 10.37
CA ASP A 39 -23.05 29.03 9.32
C ASP A 39 -22.22 27.75 9.13
N TRP A 40 -22.11 26.93 10.18
CA TRP A 40 -21.40 25.65 10.16
C TRP A 40 -22.28 24.48 9.72
N ALA A 41 -23.61 24.66 9.72
CA ALA A 41 -24.58 23.62 9.34
C ALA A 41 -24.28 23.02 7.96
N GLY A 42 -24.09 23.88 6.94
CA GLY A 42 -23.78 23.44 5.57
C GLY A 42 -22.42 22.74 5.46
N PRO A 43 -21.30 23.40 5.81
CA PRO A 43 -19.96 22.79 5.78
C PRO A 43 -19.84 21.51 6.61
N GLY A 44 -20.51 21.45 7.77
CA GLY A 44 -20.56 20.25 8.61
C GLY A 44 -21.31 19.08 7.96
N GLN A 45 -22.46 19.35 7.31
CA GLN A 45 -23.16 18.33 6.51
C GLN A 45 -22.32 17.89 5.30
N GLU A 46 -21.65 18.81 4.62
CA GLU A 46 -20.73 18.48 3.53
C GLU A 46 -19.62 17.52 4.02
N LEU A 47 -19.00 17.81 5.17
CA LEU A 47 -17.99 16.93 5.78
C LEU A 47 -18.59 15.55 6.13
N ALA A 48 -19.77 15.54 6.76
CA ALA A 48 -20.39 14.30 7.24
C ALA A 48 -20.78 13.33 6.12
N PHE A 49 -21.23 13.87 4.98
CA PHE A 49 -21.70 13.09 3.84
C PHE A 49 -20.68 12.98 2.71
N TYR A 50 -19.50 13.61 2.82
CA TYR A 50 -18.43 13.46 1.84
C TYR A 50 -18.01 11.99 1.67
N ARG A 51 -17.80 11.31 2.81
CA ARG A 51 -17.45 9.89 2.94
C ARG A 51 -18.32 9.27 4.06
N PRO A 52 -19.56 8.84 3.78
CA PRO A 52 -20.42 8.26 4.80
C PRO A 52 -19.86 6.91 5.26
N THR A 53 -19.65 6.75 6.58
CA THR A 53 -19.28 5.46 7.17
C THR A 53 -20.50 4.65 7.55
N LEU A 54 -20.82 3.73 6.64
CA LEU A 54 -21.94 2.80 6.79
C LEU A 54 -21.84 1.92 8.04
N ARG A 55 -20.67 1.76 8.68
CA ARG A 55 -20.46 0.97 9.91
C ARG A 55 -20.88 1.65 11.22
N GLY A 56 -20.75 2.97 11.36
CA GLY A 56 -20.86 3.63 12.66
C GLY A 56 -22.31 3.74 13.16
N TYR A 57 -23.22 4.13 12.26
CA TYR A 57 -24.59 4.51 12.60
C TYR A 57 -25.63 3.41 12.41
N TYR A 58 -25.32 2.43 11.58
CA TYR A 58 -26.33 1.53 11.05
C TYR A 58 -25.95 0.08 11.37
N ARG A 59 -26.09 -0.29 12.64
CA ARG A 59 -25.70 -1.62 13.15
C ARG A 59 -26.49 -2.79 12.52
N LYS A 60 -27.65 -2.52 11.92
CA LYS A 60 -28.49 -3.51 11.21
C LYS A 60 -28.83 -2.97 9.82
N ASP A 61 -28.41 -3.69 8.78
CA ASP A 61 -28.56 -3.33 7.36
C ASP A 61 -28.19 -1.86 7.03
N PRO A 62 -26.88 -1.55 7.01
CA PRO A 62 -26.41 -0.18 6.85
C PRO A 62 -26.76 0.46 5.51
N LEU A 63 -26.87 -0.34 4.45
CA LEU A 63 -27.21 0.13 3.13
C LEU A 63 -28.69 0.55 3.07
N ALA A 64 -29.60 -0.27 3.59
CA ALA A 64 -31.03 0.06 3.59
C ALA A 64 -31.35 1.30 4.45
N LEU A 65 -30.70 1.45 5.61
CA LEU A 65 -30.90 2.62 6.46
C LEU A 65 -30.35 3.90 5.83
N PHE A 66 -29.22 3.81 5.12
CA PHE A 66 -28.69 4.93 4.36
C PHE A 66 -29.61 5.32 3.20
N VAL A 67 -30.19 4.36 2.47
CA VAL A 67 -31.21 4.62 1.43
C VAL A 67 -32.40 5.39 2.01
N LYS A 68 -32.98 4.92 3.12
CA LYS A 68 -34.09 5.62 3.80
C LYS A 68 -33.71 7.04 4.21
N HIS A 69 -32.45 7.25 4.60
CA HIS A 69 -31.96 8.57 4.96
C HIS A 69 -31.86 9.49 3.73
N LEU A 70 -31.34 9.00 2.61
CA LEU A 70 -31.28 9.74 1.35
C LEU A 70 -32.67 9.99 0.75
N GLU A 71 -33.63 9.11 0.99
CA GLU A 71 -35.04 9.32 0.64
C GLU A 71 -35.65 10.48 1.41
N ARG A 72 -35.39 10.53 2.72
CA ARG A 72 -35.88 11.61 3.58
C ARG A 72 -35.18 12.94 3.28
N PHE A 73 -33.90 12.90 2.90
CA PHE A 73 -33.08 14.09 2.66
C PHE A 73 -32.33 14.01 1.31
N PRO A 74 -33.01 14.23 0.18
CA PRO A 74 -32.43 14.01 -1.15
C PRO A 74 -31.23 14.89 -1.51
N HIS A 75 -31.11 16.07 -0.89
CA HIS A 75 -30.00 16.98 -1.13
C HIS A 75 -28.64 16.42 -0.66
N LEU A 76 -28.64 15.51 0.32
CA LEU A 76 -27.43 14.89 0.87
C LEU A 76 -26.75 13.96 -0.13
N ALA A 77 -27.51 13.33 -1.04
CA ALA A 77 -26.94 12.45 -2.07
C ALA A 77 -25.92 13.19 -2.97
N LYS A 78 -26.13 14.50 -3.18
CA LYS A 78 -25.21 15.35 -3.96
C LYS A 78 -23.91 15.69 -3.23
N LEU A 79 -23.82 15.39 -1.93
CA LEU A 79 -22.63 15.63 -1.11
C LEU A 79 -21.67 14.42 -1.13
N VAL A 80 -22.19 13.22 -1.42
CA VAL A 80 -21.39 11.99 -1.46
C VAL A 80 -20.37 12.02 -2.60
N ARG A 81 -19.10 11.81 -2.26
CA ARG A 81 -17.96 11.77 -3.21
C ARG A 81 -17.18 10.46 -3.09
N ASP A 82 -17.08 9.93 -1.88
CA ASP A 82 -16.32 8.72 -1.55
C ASP A 82 -17.26 7.69 -0.93
N LEU A 83 -17.61 6.66 -1.69
CA LEU A 83 -18.54 5.62 -1.27
C LEU A 83 -17.76 4.37 -0.87
N ARG A 84 -17.75 4.06 0.42
CA ARG A 84 -17.14 2.85 0.96
C ARG A 84 -18.21 1.87 1.36
N LEU A 85 -18.39 0.84 0.55
CA LEU A 85 -19.39 -0.19 0.83
C LEU A 85 -18.85 -1.14 1.88
N THR A 86 -19.71 -1.50 2.82
CA THR A 86 -19.41 -2.52 3.81
C THR A 86 -20.55 -3.50 3.81
N PHE A 87 -20.21 -4.76 3.56
CA PHE A 87 -21.16 -5.86 3.59
C PHE A 87 -20.98 -6.65 4.87
N SER A 88 -22.08 -7.11 5.44
CA SER A 88 -22.06 -8.08 6.54
C SER A 88 -21.65 -9.44 5.97
N THR A 89 -20.84 -10.20 6.71
CA THR A 89 -20.50 -11.58 6.35
C THR A 89 -21.68 -12.53 6.52
N ASP A 90 -22.60 -12.21 7.43
CA ASP A 90 -23.63 -13.14 7.91
C ASP A 90 -24.97 -12.97 7.20
N THR A 91 -25.11 -11.94 6.36
CA THR A 91 -26.36 -11.64 5.64
C THR A 91 -26.08 -11.27 4.20
N PRO A 92 -26.88 -11.76 3.24
CA PRO A 92 -26.71 -11.41 1.83
C PRO A 92 -26.79 -9.89 1.63
N ALA A 93 -25.92 -9.37 0.76
CA ALA A 93 -25.88 -7.95 0.44
C ALA A 93 -27.21 -7.48 -0.19
N ASN A 94 -27.73 -6.34 0.27
CA ASN A 94 -28.97 -5.77 -0.21
C ASN A 94 -28.75 -5.06 -1.57
N ALA A 95 -28.91 -5.82 -2.67
CA ALA A 95 -28.67 -5.36 -4.03
C ALA A 95 -29.49 -4.11 -4.40
N ASP A 96 -30.76 -4.09 -4.04
CA ASP A 96 -31.66 -2.96 -4.33
C ASP A 96 -31.23 -1.69 -3.59
N ALA A 97 -30.72 -1.83 -2.36
CA ALA A 97 -30.19 -0.70 -1.62
C ALA A 97 -28.92 -0.14 -2.28
N VAL A 98 -27.99 -0.99 -2.71
CA VAL A 98 -26.78 -0.57 -3.43
C VAL A 98 -27.15 0.17 -4.72
N ARG A 99 -28.05 -0.42 -5.53
CA ARG A 99 -28.53 0.20 -6.77
C ARG A 99 -29.15 1.58 -6.52
N SER A 100 -30.00 1.69 -5.50
CA SER A 100 -30.64 2.96 -5.12
C SER A 100 -29.61 4.01 -4.69
N ILE A 101 -28.58 3.63 -3.94
CA ILE A 101 -27.49 4.54 -3.54
C ILE A 101 -26.73 5.03 -4.78
N LEU A 102 -26.31 4.12 -5.67
CA LEU A 102 -25.53 4.46 -6.87
C LEU A 102 -26.31 5.38 -7.82
N GLN A 103 -27.61 5.14 -7.99
CA GLN A 103 -28.47 6.00 -8.82
C GLN A 103 -28.68 7.41 -8.23
N ARG A 104 -28.74 7.53 -6.90
CA ARG A 104 -28.96 8.82 -6.22
C ARG A 104 -27.67 9.63 -6.07
N CYS A 105 -26.53 8.96 -5.86
CA CYS A 105 -25.24 9.59 -5.58
C CYS A 105 -24.45 9.80 -6.88
N ASP A 106 -24.96 10.66 -7.77
CA ASP A 106 -24.46 10.89 -9.13
C ASP A 106 -23.08 11.57 -9.23
N ARG A 107 -22.53 12.03 -8.10
CA ARG A 107 -21.26 12.74 -8.00
C ARG A 107 -20.16 11.93 -7.31
N VAL A 108 -20.37 10.64 -7.07
CA VAL A 108 -19.33 9.76 -6.54
C VAL A 108 -18.15 9.72 -7.52
N THR A 109 -16.96 9.90 -6.98
CA THR A 109 -15.68 9.85 -7.70
C THR A 109 -14.73 8.81 -7.11
N ARG A 110 -14.99 8.31 -5.90
CA ARG A 110 -14.19 7.25 -5.26
C ARG A 110 -15.09 6.13 -4.78
N ILE A 111 -14.72 4.89 -5.05
CA ILE A 111 -15.48 3.70 -4.61
C ILE A 111 -14.52 2.70 -3.99
N GLN A 112 -14.89 2.21 -2.80
CA GLN A 112 -14.27 1.03 -2.19
C GLN A 112 -15.32 -0.08 -2.06
N TRP A 113 -15.02 -1.21 -2.70
CA TRP A 113 -15.91 -2.37 -2.80
C TRP A 113 -15.18 -3.63 -2.31
N PRO A 114 -15.28 -3.97 -1.01
CA PRO A 114 -14.40 -4.97 -0.41
C PRO A 114 -14.78 -6.44 -0.69
N SER A 115 -16.07 -6.72 -0.90
CA SER A 115 -16.60 -8.08 -1.08
C SER A 115 -17.91 -8.08 -1.85
N ASN A 116 -18.55 -9.23 -2.03
CA ASN A 116 -19.78 -9.41 -2.83
C ASN A 116 -19.55 -8.99 -4.28
N LEU A 117 -18.56 -9.60 -4.94
CA LEU A 117 -18.13 -9.26 -6.30
C LEU A 117 -19.18 -9.63 -7.36
N ASP A 118 -20.04 -10.60 -7.09
CA ASP A 118 -21.21 -10.89 -7.93
C ASP A 118 -22.17 -9.69 -8.02
N LEU A 119 -22.38 -9.00 -6.89
CA LEU A 119 -23.20 -7.79 -6.86
C LEU A 119 -22.52 -6.65 -7.61
N LEU A 120 -21.20 -6.53 -7.52
CA LEU A 120 -20.45 -5.56 -8.31
C LEU A 120 -20.70 -5.80 -9.81
N THR A 121 -20.57 -7.04 -10.27
CA THR A 121 -20.83 -7.44 -11.66
C THR A 121 -22.25 -7.07 -12.10
N ALA A 122 -23.26 -7.35 -11.27
CA ALA A 122 -24.65 -7.02 -11.58
C ALA A 122 -24.90 -5.50 -11.69
N GLU A 123 -24.18 -4.68 -10.91
CA GLU A 123 -24.42 -3.24 -10.81
C GLU A 123 -23.45 -2.38 -11.65
N LEU A 124 -22.59 -2.98 -12.48
CA LEU A 124 -21.61 -2.26 -13.31
C LEU A 124 -22.22 -1.15 -14.17
N ASN A 125 -23.39 -1.42 -14.76
CA ASN A 125 -24.07 -0.46 -15.64
C ASN A 125 -24.58 0.79 -14.89
N VAL A 126 -24.67 0.72 -13.56
CA VAL A 126 -25.17 1.79 -12.70
C VAL A 126 -24.00 2.57 -12.06
N LEU A 127 -22.79 2.02 -12.08
CA LEU A 127 -21.62 2.70 -11.55
C LEU A 127 -21.28 3.97 -12.36
N PRO A 128 -20.87 5.07 -11.71
CA PRO A 128 -20.46 6.29 -12.39
C PRO A 128 -19.03 6.18 -12.96
N LEU A 129 -18.74 5.12 -13.72
CA LEU A 129 -17.40 4.73 -14.19
C LEU A 129 -16.62 5.89 -14.82
N ALA A 130 -17.27 6.68 -15.68
CA ALA A 130 -16.64 7.83 -16.36
C ALA A 130 -16.21 8.98 -15.42
N LYS A 131 -16.75 9.04 -14.20
CA LYS A 131 -16.41 10.06 -13.18
C LYS A 131 -15.43 9.55 -12.13
N LEU A 132 -15.19 8.23 -12.07
CA LEU A 132 -14.32 7.64 -11.06
C LEU A 132 -12.87 8.09 -11.24
N THR A 133 -12.28 8.51 -10.13
CA THR A 133 -10.87 8.86 -9.97
C THR A 133 -10.12 7.85 -9.13
N ASP A 134 -10.81 7.15 -8.21
CA ASP A 134 -10.24 6.11 -7.35
C ASP A 134 -11.21 4.91 -7.29
N LEU A 135 -10.68 3.72 -7.56
CA LEU A 135 -11.43 2.46 -7.52
C LEU A 135 -10.64 1.43 -6.73
N ARG A 136 -11.24 0.93 -5.64
CA ARG A 136 -10.67 -0.12 -4.80
C ARG A 136 -11.62 -1.30 -4.77
N ILE A 137 -11.15 -2.46 -5.17
CA ILE A 137 -11.96 -3.68 -5.24
C ILE A 137 -11.22 -4.79 -4.50
N GLY A 138 -11.96 -5.51 -3.66
CA GLY A 138 -11.51 -6.72 -3.03
C GLY A 138 -11.01 -6.57 -1.59
N GLY A 139 -10.34 -7.60 -1.08
CA GLY A 139 -10.15 -7.86 0.36
C GLY A 139 -11.07 -8.95 0.90
N SER A 140 -11.57 -9.82 0.03
CA SER A 140 -12.25 -11.07 0.38
C SER A 140 -11.77 -12.16 -0.58
N LYS A 141 -11.72 -13.41 -0.11
CA LYS A 141 -11.32 -14.60 -0.89
C LYS A 141 -12.30 -14.99 -2.02
N GLN A 142 -13.09 -14.04 -2.51
CA GLN A 142 -14.03 -14.25 -3.60
C GLN A 142 -13.32 -14.09 -4.94
N GLU A 143 -13.56 -15.06 -5.83
CA GLU A 143 -13.12 -14.97 -7.21
C GLU A 143 -13.93 -13.91 -7.96
N TRP A 144 -13.30 -13.24 -8.92
CA TRP A 144 -13.99 -12.29 -9.78
C TRP A 144 -13.59 -12.44 -11.23
N GLU A 145 -14.57 -12.33 -12.12
CA GLU A 145 -14.34 -12.46 -13.55
C GLU A 145 -13.55 -11.25 -14.07
N ILE A 146 -12.31 -11.50 -14.47
CA ILE A 146 -11.40 -10.44 -14.94
C ILE A 146 -11.93 -9.78 -16.23
N SER A 147 -12.63 -10.52 -17.10
CA SER A 147 -13.22 -9.99 -18.34
C SER A 147 -14.14 -8.79 -18.04
N VAL A 148 -14.92 -8.90 -16.97
CA VAL A 148 -15.89 -7.92 -16.48
C VAL A 148 -15.17 -6.69 -15.91
N LEU A 149 -14.14 -6.89 -15.10
CA LEU A 149 -13.26 -5.81 -14.63
C LEU A 149 -12.64 -5.04 -15.81
N LEU A 150 -12.07 -5.78 -16.76
CA LEU A 150 -11.46 -5.19 -17.95
C LEU A 150 -12.50 -4.39 -18.74
N GLN A 151 -13.73 -4.86 -18.89
CA GLN A 151 -14.80 -4.09 -19.53
C GLN A 151 -15.15 -2.81 -18.76
N ALA A 152 -15.18 -2.85 -17.43
CA ALA A 152 -15.45 -1.65 -16.62
C ALA A 152 -14.33 -0.61 -16.73
N LEU A 153 -13.07 -1.05 -16.75
CA LEU A 153 -11.90 -0.18 -16.82
C LEU A 153 -11.85 0.65 -18.12
N THR A 154 -12.37 0.14 -19.25
CA THR A 154 -12.42 0.94 -20.50
C THR A 154 -13.33 2.16 -20.38
N GLN A 155 -14.28 2.15 -19.44
CA GLN A 155 -15.20 3.27 -19.23
C GLN A 155 -14.66 4.29 -18.20
N CYS A 156 -13.54 3.97 -17.53
CA CYS A 156 -12.98 4.76 -16.43
C CYS A 156 -11.98 5.81 -16.91
N ALA A 157 -12.42 6.76 -17.75
CA ALA A 157 -11.54 7.73 -18.42
C ALA A 157 -10.78 8.69 -17.48
N ARG A 158 -11.25 8.88 -16.24
CA ARG A 158 -10.67 9.80 -15.24
C ARG A 158 -9.96 9.08 -14.09
N LEU A 159 -9.81 7.76 -14.18
CA LEU A 159 -9.22 6.95 -13.12
C LEU A 159 -7.75 7.33 -12.94
N ARG A 160 -7.36 7.58 -11.69
CA ARG A 160 -6.00 7.88 -11.26
C ARG A 160 -5.45 6.85 -10.29
N SER A 161 -6.32 6.24 -9.48
CA SER A 161 -5.94 5.25 -8.49
C SER A 161 -6.75 3.97 -8.70
N LEU A 162 -6.05 2.84 -8.81
CA LEU A 162 -6.63 1.51 -8.92
C LEU A 162 -6.00 0.59 -7.88
N SER A 163 -6.83 0.00 -7.03
CA SER A 163 -6.41 -1.02 -6.06
C SER A 163 -7.23 -2.29 -6.26
N LEU A 164 -6.57 -3.40 -6.51
CA LEU A 164 -7.21 -4.71 -6.71
C LEU A 164 -6.61 -5.70 -5.72
N SER A 165 -7.46 -6.33 -4.90
CA SER A 165 -7.11 -7.39 -3.95
C SER A 165 -8.03 -8.59 -4.17
N LEU A 166 -7.67 -9.48 -5.08
CA LEU A 166 -8.57 -10.49 -5.63
C LEU A 166 -8.01 -11.91 -5.46
N ALA A 167 -8.89 -12.88 -5.23
CA ALA A 167 -8.57 -14.29 -5.46
C ALA A 167 -8.71 -14.59 -6.95
N LEU A 168 -7.71 -15.26 -7.53
CA LEU A 168 -7.73 -15.63 -8.94
C LEU A 168 -8.30 -17.04 -9.11
N PRO A 169 -9.15 -17.28 -10.13
CA PRO A 169 -9.63 -18.62 -10.42
C PRO A 169 -8.46 -19.54 -10.81
N ALA A 170 -8.54 -20.80 -10.41
CA ALA A 170 -7.49 -21.81 -10.66
C ALA A 170 -7.28 -22.05 -12.17
N ASP A 171 -8.34 -22.04 -12.97
CA ASP A 171 -8.27 -22.19 -14.42
C ASP A 171 -8.03 -20.84 -15.09
N SER A 172 -7.02 -20.75 -15.96
CA SER A 172 -6.81 -19.57 -16.81
C SER A 172 -7.94 -19.49 -17.85
N PRO A 173 -8.93 -18.58 -17.76
CA PRO A 173 -9.99 -18.53 -18.75
C PRO A 173 -9.41 -18.18 -20.11
N SER A 174 -9.69 -19.01 -21.11
CA SER A 174 -9.31 -18.87 -22.53
C SER A 174 -9.89 -17.61 -23.22
N SER A 175 -10.60 -16.75 -22.49
CA SER A 175 -11.37 -15.60 -22.97
C SER A 175 -10.77 -14.22 -22.65
N PHE A 176 -9.50 -14.13 -22.28
CA PHE A 176 -8.84 -12.84 -21.98
C PHE A 176 -8.65 -11.88 -23.18
N ASN A 177 -9.18 -12.21 -24.37
CA ASN A 177 -9.19 -11.33 -25.54
C ASN A 177 -10.22 -10.19 -25.40
N ALA A 178 -10.10 -9.37 -24.36
CA ALA A 178 -10.84 -8.11 -24.28
C ALA A 178 -10.09 -7.05 -25.10
N ALA A 179 -10.40 -6.99 -26.40
CA ALA A 179 -9.98 -5.97 -27.33
C ALA A 179 -10.43 -4.59 -26.84
N GLY A 180 -9.52 -3.85 -26.22
CA GLY A 180 -9.74 -2.47 -25.77
C GLY A 180 -8.41 -1.74 -25.70
N SER A 181 -8.19 -0.81 -26.63
CA SER A 181 -6.93 -0.07 -26.82
C SER A 181 -6.80 1.15 -25.89
N GLN A 182 -7.70 1.33 -24.93
CA GLN A 182 -7.66 2.50 -24.06
C GLN A 182 -6.65 2.30 -22.94
N SER A 183 -5.60 3.12 -23.00
CA SER A 183 -4.55 3.14 -22.00
C SER A 183 -4.91 4.11 -20.87
N LEU A 184 -4.95 3.60 -19.64
CA LEU A 184 -5.20 4.32 -18.40
C LEU A 184 -3.94 5.06 -17.96
N SER A 185 -4.09 6.34 -17.63
CA SER A 185 -3.03 7.16 -17.03
C SER A 185 -3.25 7.22 -15.53
N LEU A 186 -2.89 6.12 -14.86
CA LEU A 186 -2.96 5.97 -13.40
C LEU A 186 -1.73 6.61 -12.75
N GLU A 187 -1.95 7.26 -11.61
CA GLU A 187 -0.93 7.75 -10.68
C GLU A 187 -0.59 6.66 -9.65
N THR A 188 -1.60 5.92 -9.19
CA THR A 188 -1.44 4.83 -8.21
C THR A 188 -1.99 3.52 -8.75
N LEU A 189 -1.18 2.46 -8.66
CA LEU A 189 -1.58 1.09 -8.96
C LEU A 189 -1.19 0.17 -7.80
N ARG A 190 -2.17 -0.54 -7.24
CA ARG A 190 -1.96 -1.56 -6.23
C ARG A 190 -2.58 -2.87 -6.67
N LEU A 191 -1.77 -3.91 -6.81
CA LEU A 191 -2.20 -5.25 -7.22
C LEU A 191 -1.75 -6.24 -6.16
N GLN A 192 -2.71 -6.79 -5.43
CA GLN A 192 -2.50 -7.80 -4.43
C GLN A 192 -3.34 -9.02 -4.79
N THR A 193 -2.74 -10.19 -4.75
CA THR A 193 -3.45 -11.46 -4.88
C THR A 193 -3.63 -12.07 -3.50
N ASP A 194 -4.87 -12.47 -3.19
CA ASP A 194 -5.23 -13.05 -1.88
C ASP A 194 -5.15 -14.58 -1.92
N ASN A 195 -4.32 -15.09 -2.82
CA ASN A 195 -4.27 -16.48 -3.21
C ASN A 195 -3.72 -17.35 -2.07
N GLY A 196 -4.38 -18.46 -1.76
CA GLY A 196 -3.81 -19.53 -0.93
C GLY A 196 -2.66 -20.24 -1.65
N LEU A 197 -1.92 -21.11 -0.95
CA LEU A 197 -0.80 -21.93 -1.46
C LEU A 197 -1.13 -22.71 -2.76
N ASP A 198 -2.40 -22.88 -3.11
CA ASP A 198 -2.87 -23.69 -4.23
C ASP A 198 -3.14 -22.90 -5.53
N SER A 199 -2.87 -21.59 -5.59
CA SER A 199 -3.14 -20.84 -6.83
C SER A 199 -2.11 -21.13 -7.92
N ASP A 200 -2.59 -21.37 -9.14
CA ASP A 200 -1.74 -21.50 -10.31
C ASP A 200 -1.02 -20.16 -10.58
N ALA A 201 0.29 -20.15 -10.33
CA ALA A 201 1.19 -19.02 -10.54
C ALA A 201 1.13 -18.47 -12.00
N SER A 202 0.68 -19.29 -12.96
CA SER A 202 0.38 -18.91 -14.34
C SER A 202 -0.80 -17.93 -14.44
N SER A 203 -1.89 -18.19 -13.72
CA SER A 203 -3.10 -17.35 -13.76
C SER A 203 -2.84 -15.95 -13.21
N GLU A 204 -1.94 -15.81 -12.23
CA GLU A 204 -1.50 -14.50 -11.71
C GLU A 204 -0.66 -13.72 -12.71
N ALA A 205 0.34 -14.35 -13.33
CA ALA A 205 1.15 -13.72 -14.36
C ALA A 205 0.27 -13.22 -15.53
N VAL A 206 -0.72 -14.01 -15.94
CA VAL A 206 -1.70 -13.63 -16.95
C VAL A 206 -2.54 -12.45 -16.48
N PHE A 207 -3.05 -12.45 -15.24
CA PHE A 207 -3.82 -11.34 -14.68
C PHE A 207 -3.03 -10.03 -14.71
N TYR A 208 -1.80 -10.02 -14.19
CA TYR A 208 -0.95 -8.82 -14.20
C TYR A 208 -0.65 -8.38 -15.62
N GLN A 209 -0.33 -9.29 -16.53
CA GLN A 209 -0.06 -8.93 -17.92
C GLN A 209 -1.24 -8.18 -18.56
N HIS A 210 -2.48 -8.57 -18.28
CA HIS A 210 -3.67 -7.91 -18.83
C HIS A 210 -3.91 -6.52 -18.24
N ILE A 211 -3.72 -6.36 -16.93
CA ILE A 211 -3.87 -5.06 -16.28
C ILE A 211 -2.75 -4.11 -16.72
N LEU A 212 -1.50 -4.55 -16.66
CA LEU A 212 -0.31 -3.74 -16.98
C LEU A 212 -0.27 -3.30 -18.44
N ARG A 213 -0.79 -4.11 -19.38
CA ARG A 213 -0.94 -3.71 -20.79
C ARG A 213 -1.86 -2.50 -20.98
N ARG A 214 -2.76 -2.25 -20.02
CA ARG A 214 -3.70 -1.12 -20.08
C ARG A 214 -3.22 0.11 -19.34
N VAL A 215 -2.19 0.01 -18.52
CA VAL A 215 -1.68 1.14 -17.74
C VAL A 215 -0.48 1.75 -18.45
N ARG A 216 -0.42 3.08 -18.52
CA ARG A 216 0.79 3.79 -18.97
C ARG A 216 1.83 3.77 -17.84
N PRO A 217 2.95 3.05 -17.97
CA PRO A 217 3.94 2.98 -16.91
C PRO A 217 4.53 4.36 -16.60
N GLU A 218 4.61 5.24 -17.60
CA GLU A 218 5.20 6.58 -17.46
C GLU A 218 4.32 7.55 -16.64
N ALA A 219 3.04 7.21 -16.41
CA ALA A 219 2.12 8.04 -15.62
C ALA A 219 2.12 7.70 -14.12
N LEU A 220 2.69 6.55 -13.73
CA LEU A 220 2.64 6.06 -12.36
C LEU A 220 3.66 6.75 -11.47
N THR A 221 3.20 7.10 -10.27
CA THR A 221 4.02 7.61 -9.16
C THR A 221 4.09 6.60 -8.01
N THR A 222 3.06 5.76 -7.84
CA THR A 222 2.99 4.77 -6.75
C THR A 222 2.62 3.40 -7.31
N LEU A 223 3.43 2.39 -6.98
CA LEU A 223 3.24 0.99 -7.37
C LEU A 223 3.38 0.07 -6.17
N SER A 224 2.39 -0.78 -5.92
CA SER A 224 2.45 -1.84 -4.90
C SER A 224 1.98 -3.15 -5.54
N ILE A 225 2.85 -4.15 -5.61
CA ILE A 225 2.57 -5.43 -6.28
C ILE A 225 3.06 -6.61 -5.45
N THR A 226 2.27 -7.67 -5.40
CA THR A 226 2.72 -8.99 -4.93
C THR A 226 3.63 -9.65 -5.99
N LEU A 227 4.88 -9.91 -5.65
CA LEU A 227 5.90 -10.46 -6.56
C LEU A 227 6.05 -11.97 -6.35
N HIS A 228 5.76 -12.74 -7.41
CA HIS A 228 5.98 -14.19 -7.47
C HIS A 228 7.08 -14.51 -8.48
N LEU A 229 7.68 -15.69 -8.37
CA LEU A 229 8.65 -16.15 -9.36
C LEU A 229 8.06 -16.24 -10.77
N SER A 230 6.79 -16.59 -10.89
CA SER A 230 6.11 -16.76 -12.18
C SER A 230 5.86 -15.44 -12.93
N ASN A 231 5.76 -14.32 -12.21
CA ASN A 231 5.40 -13.03 -12.80
C ASN A 231 6.59 -12.06 -12.91
N TYR A 232 7.75 -12.42 -12.34
CA TYR A 232 8.96 -11.61 -12.29
C TYR A 232 9.39 -11.06 -13.66
N ASP A 233 9.53 -11.93 -14.68
CA ASP A 233 10.01 -11.50 -16.01
C ASP A 233 9.05 -10.51 -16.69
N THR A 234 7.75 -10.69 -16.47
CA THR A 234 6.72 -9.78 -17.01
C THR A 234 6.78 -8.42 -16.31
N LEU A 235 7.02 -8.42 -15.00
CA LEU A 235 7.10 -7.21 -14.19
C LEU A 235 8.39 -6.44 -14.40
N SER A 236 9.54 -7.11 -14.47
CA SER A 236 10.86 -6.49 -14.54
C SER A 236 10.98 -5.49 -15.69
N CYS A 237 10.66 -5.93 -16.91
CA CYS A 237 10.71 -5.10 -18.11
C CYS A 237 9.67 -3.97 -18.08
N TRP A 238 8.54 -4.18 -17.39
CA TRP A 238 7.47 -3.19 -17.33
C TRP A 238 7.77 -2.10 -16.29
N VAL A 239 8.26 -2.48 -15.10
CA VAL A 239 8.63 -1.56 -14.02
C VAL A 239 9.78 -0.65 -14.44
N GLN A 240 10.76 -1.16 -15.20
CA GLN A 240 11.85 -0.33 -15.76
C GLN A 240 11.34 0.83 -16.64
N ARG A 241 10.09 0.78 -17.13
CA ARG A 241 9.48 1.86 -17.91
C ARG A 241 8.78 2.92 -17.04
N CYS A 242 8.66 2.70 -15.73
CA CYS A 242 8.02 3.61 -14.78
C CYS A 242 8.96 4.74 -14.36
N THR A 243 9.30 5.63 -15.30
CA THR A 243 10.30 6.69 -15.09
C THR A 243 9.91 7.78 -14.08
N ASN A 244 8.63 7.86 -13.71
CA ASN A 244 8.10 8.83 -12.74
C ASN A 244 7.77 8.21 -11.38
N LEU A 245 8.16 6.96 -11.15
CA LEU A 245 7.84 6.25 -9.92
C LEU A 245 8.58 6.87 -8.73
N GLN A 246 7.82 7.19 -7.68
CA GLN A 246 8.28 7.74 -6.41
C GLN A 246 8.16 6.69 -5.30
N ASP A 247 7.06 5.93 -5.28
CA ASP A 247 6.83 4.89 -4.28
C ASP A 247 6.74 3.52 -4.95
N LEU A 248 7.57 2.58 -4.50
CA LEU A 248 7.56 1.20 -4.95
C LEU A 248 7.50 0.26 -3.76
N GLU A 249 6.53 -0.65 -3.78
CA GLU A 249 6.38 -1.73 -2.82
C GLU A 249 6.28 -3.07 -3.57
N PHE A 250 7.19 -3.99 -3.25
CA PHE A 250 7.09 -5.39 -3.61
C PHE A 250 6.85 -6.23 -2.35
N CYS A 251 5.76 -6.98 -2.36
CA CYS A 251 5.48 -8.02 -1.37
C CYS A 251 5.87 -9.37 -1.99
N LEU A 252 7.00 -9.94 -1.61
CA LEU A 252 7.51 -11.19 -2.17
C LEU A 252 6.82 -12.39 -1.52
N VAL A 253 6.37 -13.32 -2.38
CA VAL A 253 5.74 -14.57 -1.96
C VAL A 253 6.68 -15.73 -2.23
N GLU A 254 6.83 -16.63 -1.25
CA GLU A 254 7.65 -17.85 -1.35
C GLU A 254 9.15 -17.60 -1.68
N ALA A 255 9.63 -16.37 -1.52
CA ALA A 255 11.01 -15.99 -1.79
C ALA A 255 11.53 -15.03 -0.72
N ASP A 256 12.79 -15.23 -0.31
CA ASP A 256 13.53 -14.24 0.47
C ASP A 256 14.02 -13.13 -0.49
N PRO A 257 13.78 -11.83 -0.20
CA PRO A 257 14.32 -10.72 -0.99
C PRO A 257 15.83 -10.82 -1.22
N THR A 258 16.55 -11.41 -0.27
CA THR A 258 17.99 -11.66 -0.33
C THR A 258 18.38 -12.51 -1.54
N ASP A 259 17.59 -13.53 -1.88
CA ASP A 259 17.86 -14.43 -3.01
C ASP A 259 17.63 -13.76 -4.37
N ARG A 260 16.99 -12.59 -4.39
CA ARG A 260 16.58 -11.87 -5.60
C ARG A 260 17.25 -10.51 -5.74
N LEU A 261 18.35 -10.29 -5.01
CA LEU A 261 19.06 -9.01 -5.04
C LEU A 261 19.52 -8.62 -6.45
N VAL A 262 20.06 -9.55 -7.23
CA VAL A 262 20.57 -9.25 -8.58
C VAL A 262 19.44 -8.82 -9.50
N GLU A 263 18.35 -9.58 -9.47
CA GLU A 263 17.10 -9.33 -10.17
C GLU A 263 16.50 -7.96 -9.80
N LEU A 264 16.27 -7.73 -8.50
CA LEU A 264 15.72 -6.48 -7.99
C LEU A 264 16.61 -5.29 -8.36
N THR A 265 17.93 -5.42 -8.23
CA THR A 265 18.90 -4.38 -8.62
C THR A 265 18.73 -3.99 -10.09
N SER A 266 18.63 -4.98 -10.98
CA SER A 266 18.40 -4.74 -12.41
C SER A 266 17.09 -3.99 -12.67
N MET A 267 16.02 -4.34 -11.95
CA MET A 267 14.73 -3.67 -12.08
C MET A 267 14.77 -2.21 -11.60
N LEU A 268 15.45 -1.95 -10.49
CA LEU A 268 15.51 -0.64 -9.83
C LEU A 268 16.43 0.37 -10.52
N SER A 269 17.41 -0.11 -11.31
CA SER A 269 18.45 0.71 -11.96
C SER A 269 17.96 1.87 -12.84
N HIS A 270 16.68 1.88 -13.22
CA HIS A 270 16.08 2.91 -14.07
C HIS A 270 15.17 3.89 -13.30
N LEU A 271 14.96 3.67 -11.99
CA LEU A 271 13.99 4.40 -11.17
C LEU A 271 14.63 5.59 -10.44
N MET A 272 15.14 6.54 -11.19
CA MET A 272 15.93 7.67 -10.66
C MET A 272 15.15 8.68 -9.79
N ARG A 273 13.82 8.53 -9.71
CA ARG A 273 12.93 9.43 -8.95
C ARG A 273 12.33 8.75 -7.71
N LEU A 274 12.79 7.54 -7.38
CA LEU A 274 12.24 6.78 -6.27
C LEU A 274 12.58 7.49 -4.94
N GLU A 275 11.55 7.72 -4.14
CA GLU A 275 11.60 8.31 -2.81
C GLU A 275 11.38 7.22 -1.75
N THR A 276 10.54 6.22 -2.03
CA THR A 276 10.21 5.13 -1.11
C THR A 276 10.41 3.78 -1.80
N LEU A 277 11.20 2.89 -1.20
CA LEU A 277 11.33 1.50 -1.63
C LEU A 277 10.98 0.55 -0.48
N LYS A 278 9.99 -0.33 -0.70
CA LYS A 278 9.59 -1.37 0.25
C LYS A 278 9.72 -2.75 -0.40
N LEU A 279 10.55 -3.61 0.19
CA LEU A 279 10.75 -5.00 -0.18
C LEU A 279 10.39 -5.84 1.04
N THR A 280 9.15 -6.31 1.09
CA THR A 280 8.58 -7.05 2.22
C THR A 280 8.26 -8.48 1.83
N ARG A 281 8.09 -9.36 2.80
CA ARG A 281 7.67 -10.74 2.60
C ARG A 281 6.21 -10.92 2.98
N GLU A 282 5.49 -11.76 2.24
CA GLU A 282 4.18 -12.20 2.69
C GLU A 282 4.33 -13.13 3.91
N VAL A 283 3.93 -12.65 5.08
CA VAL A 283 4.04 -13.38 6.36
C VAL A 283 3.05 -14.55 6.36
N ARG A 284 3.51 -15.75 6.02
CA ARG A 284 2.70 -16.97 6.20
C ARG A 284 3.35 -18.01 7.10
N GLU A 285 4.66 -18.20 7.02
CA GLU A 285 5.44 -18.94 8.02
C GLU A 285 6.81 -18.27 8.07
N TRP A 286 7.24 -17.79 9.24
CA TRP A 286 8.67 -17.52 9.42
C TRP A 286 9.35 -18.85 9.18
N ALA A 287 10.05 -19.00 8.05
CA ALA A 287 10.90 -20.15 7.81
C ALA A 287 11.68 -20.38 9.11
N SER A 288 11.54 -21.58 9.69
CA SER A 288 12.27 -21.92 10.90
C SER A 288 13.73 -21.59 10.63
N TRP A 289 14.31 -20.83 11.56
CA TRP A 289 15.64 -20.20 11.52
C TRP A 289 16.79 -21.20 11.24
N ASP A 290 16.49 -22.49 11.13
CA ASP A 290 17.37 -23.59 10.75
C ASP A 290 17.78 -23.58 9.26
N GLU A 291 17.04 -22.97 8.33
CA GLU A 291 17.48 -22.86 6.92
C GLU A 291 18.61 -21.83 6.71
N ASP A 292 18.74 -20.84 7.59
CA ASP A 292 19.78 -19.80 7.54
C ASP A 292 21.18 -20.34 7.91
N ASP A 293 21.27 -21.49 8.60
CA ASP A 293 22.54 -22.16 8.93
C ASP A 293 23.26 -22.71 7.68
N TYR A 294 22.52 -23.06 6.60
CA TYR A 294 23.13 -23.46 5.33
C TYR A 294 23.78 -22.26 4.61
N ARG A 295 23.13 -21.09 4.64
CA ARG A 295 23.61 -19.85 4.00
C ARG A 295 24.82 -19.23 4.70
N ARG A 296 24.99 -19.43 6.00
CA ARG A 296 26.20 -19.01 6.74
C ARG A 296 27.47 -19.69 6.24
N THR A 297 27.34 -20.83 5.56
CA THR A 297 28.47 -21.70 5.26
C THR A 297 29.03 -21.47 3.85
N TRP A 298 28.23 -21.00 2.88
CA TRP A 298 28.62 -20.83 1.46
C TRP A 298 27.94 -19.59 0.84
N GLY A 299 28.70 -18.79 0.08
CA GLY A 299 28.17 -17.70 -0.76
C GLY A 299 28.10 -16.29 -0.15
N LEU A 300 28.74 -16.05 0.99
CA LEU A 300 28.79 -14.73 1.63
C LEU A 300 29.48 -13.66 0.78
N ASP A 301 30.53 -14.02 0.04
CA ASP A 301 31.23 -13.08 -0.85
C ASP A 301 30.33 -12.67 -2.04
N GLU A 302 29.55 -13.62 -2.57
CA GLU A 302 28.59 -13.37 -3.64
C GLU A 302 27.42 -12.51 -3.15
N LEU A 303 26.94 -12.77 -1.94
CA LEU A 303 25.93 -11.94 -1.28
C LEU A 303 26.45 -10.53 -1.02
N ALA A 304 27.67 -10.38 -0.50
CA ALA A 304 28.30 -9.08 -0.29
C ALA A 304 28.44 -8.31 -1.61
N ALA A 305 28.84 -8.98 -2.69
CA ALA A 305 28.91 -8.38 -4.02
C ALA A 305 27.52 -7.93 -4.53
N ALA A 306 26.48 -8.76 -4.33
CA ALA A 306 25.11 -8.44 -4.71
C ALA A 306 24.54 -7.26 -3.89
N LEU A 307 24.74 -7.25 -2.58
CA LEU A 307 24.35 -6.16 -1.68
C LEU A 307 25.05 -4.85 -2.04
N SER A 308 26.36 -4.90 -2.29
CA SER A 308 27.14 -3.73 -2.73
C SER A 308 26.57 -3.16 -4.03
N ASN A 309 26.28 -4.01 -5.01
CA ASN A 309 25.67 -3.58 -6.27
C ASN A 309 24.26 -2.99 -6.07
N PHE A 310 23.46 -3.61 -5.20
CA PHE A 310 22.13 -3.11 -4.83
C PHE A 310 22.21 -1.70 -4.25
N PHE A 311 23.03 -1.48 -3.21
CA PHE A 311 23.18 -0.16 -2.59
C PHE A 311 23.69 0.90 -3.56
N ASN A 312 24.62 0.54 -4.45
CA ASN A 312 25.13 1.47 -5.47
C ASN A 312 24.10 1.83 -6.55
N THR A 313 23.03 1.04 -6.68
CA THR A 313 21.97 1.25 -7.67
C THR A 313 20.80 2.08 -7.12
N LEU A 314 20.71 2.23 -5.80
CA LEU A 314 19.67 3.02 -5.16
C LEU A 314 19.76 4.50 -5.59
N PRO A 315 18.64 5.14 -5.92
CA PRO A 315 18.66 6.51 -6.40
C PRO A 315 18.95 7.50 -5.26
N PRO A 316 19.60 8.64 -5.56
CA PRO A 316 19.93 9.65 -4.56
C PRO A 316 18.71 10.39 -4.01
N THR A 317 17.52 10.19 -4.61
CA THR A 317 16.24 10.75 -4.14
C THR A 317 15.57 9.92 -3.06
N LEU A 318 16.13 8.75 -2.71
CA LEU A 318 15.54 7.84 -1.75
C LEU A 318 15.48 8.48 -0.36
N VAL A 319 14.31 8.46 0.26
CA VAL A 319 14.00 8.97 1.59
C VAL A 319 13.79 7.80 2.57
N GLU A 320 13.05 6.78 2.15
CA GLU A 320 12.73 5.60 2.96
C GLU A 320 13.10 4.32 2.22
N LEU A 321 13.87 3.46 2.87
CA LEU A 321 14.16 2.08 2.43
C LEU A 321 13.66 1.10 3.48
N VAL A 322 12.65 0.31 3.16
CA VAL A 322 12.25 -0.85 3.98
C VAL A 322 12.60 -2.10 3.21
N ALA A 323 13.61 -2.83 3.65
CA ALA A 323 14.08 -4.00 2.95
C ALA A 323 14.23 -5.18 3.90
N GLU A 324 13.37 -6.20 3.81
CA GLU A 324 13.55 -7.47 4.52
C GLU A 324 14.64 -8.34 3.87
N ILE A 325 15.79 -7.71 3.56
CA ILE A 325 17.00 -8.33 3.03
C ILE A 325 17.93 -8.64 4.19
N TRP A 326 18.45 -9.85 4.23
CA TRP A 326 19.37 -10.30 5.26
C TRP A 326 20.81 -9.90 4.96
N ALA A 327 21.38 -9.08 5.85
CA ALA A 327 22.79 -8.71 5.89
C ALA A 327 23.47 -9.44 7.08
N PRO A 328 24.07 -10.63 6.87
CA PRO A 328 24.76 -11.35 7.93
C PRO A 328 25.98 -10.58 8.46
N ALA A 329 26.49 -11.02 9.60
CA ALA A 329 27.70 -10.48 10.22
C ALA A 329 28.91 -10.50 9.28
N GLY A 330 29.90 -9.64 9.56
CA GLY A 330 31.10 -9.49 8.73
C GLY A 330 30.91 -8.50 7.58
N GLU A 331 31.37 -8.85 6.39
CA GLU A 331 31.41 -7.93 5.24
C GLU A 331 30.03 -7.41 4.81
N CYS A 332 28.97 -8.25 4.86
CA CYS A 332 27.62 -7.83 4.49
C CYS A 332 27.09 -6.73 5.41
N TYR A 333 27.22 -6.89 6.73
CA TYR A 333 26.85 -5.86 7.70
C TYR A 333 27.74 -4.61 7.57
N ASN A 334 29.05 -4.77 7.29
CA ASN A 334 29.95 -3.64 7.03
C ASN A 334 29.53 -2.83 5.80
N LEU A 335 28.97 -3.45 4.76
CA LEU A 335 28.40 -2.74 3.62
C LEU A 335 27.20 -1.88 4.03
N VAL A 336 26.30 -2.40 4.88
CA VAL A 336 25.18 -1.61 5.40
C VAL A 336 25.68 -0.42 6.20
N LYS A 337 26.65 -0.61 7.10
CA LYS A 337 27.27 0.49 7.86
C LYS A 337 27.89 1.53 6.93
N THR A 338 28.61 1.08 5.90
CA THR A 338 29.24 1.96 4.90
C THR A 338 28.20 2.74 4.11
N PHE A 339 27.10 2.11 3.72
CA PHE A 339 25.97 2.76 3.06
C PHE A 339 25.33 3.83 3.94
N LEU A 340 25.04 3.52 5.21
CA LEU A 340 24.49 4.51 6.16
C LEU A 340 25.45 5.69 6.36
N ARG A 341 26.74 5.43 6.57
CA ARG A 341 27.77 6.47 6.73
C ARG A 341 27.84 7.38 5.50
N SER A 342 27.79 6.82 4.30
CA SER A 342 27.85 7.62 3.06
C SER A 342 26.60 8.47 2.83
N HIS A 343 25.47 8.12 3.45
CA HIS A 343 24.21 8.86 3.36
C HIS A 343 23.92 9.73 4.61
N LEU A 344 24.93 9.93 5.47
CA LEU A 344 24.78 10.76 6.66
C LEU A 344 24.66 12.25 6.31
N HIS A 345 25.39 12.68 5.28
CA HIS A 345 25.46 14.08 4.83
C HIS A 345 25.01 14.19 3.38
N ASP A 346 24.36 15.31 3.03
CA ASP A 346 23.94 15.63 1.66
C ASP A 346 23.09 14.54 0.96
N SER A 347 22.32 13.78 1.76
CA SER A 347 21.39 12.74 1.29
C SER A 347 19.96 13.03 1.72
N SER A 348 18.97 12.61 0.92
CA SER A 348 17.56 12.64 1.29
C SER A 348 17.14 11.48 2.21
N LEU A 349 18.00 10.49 2.43
CA LEU A 349 17.67 9.28 3.18
C LEU A 349 17.45 9.58 4.67
N GLU A 350 16.28 9.22 5.18
CA GLU A 350 15.85 9.48 6.56
C GLU A 350 15.63 8.20 7.37
N ALA A 351 15.17 7.12 6.71
CA ALA A 351 14.86 5.86 7.37
C ALA A 351 15.29 4.65 6.53
N VAL A 352 15.91 3.68 7.18
CA VAL A 352 16.34 2.42 6.57
C VAL A 352 16.00 1.25 7.50
N THR A 353 15.25 0.27 7.01
CA THR A 353 14.98 -0.99 7.70
C THR A 353 15.64 -2.14 6.95
N PHE A 354 16.34 -3.01 7.67
CA PHE A 354 17.01 -4.20 7.13
C PHE A 354 17.08 -5.34 8.14
N ASP A 355 17.17 -6.58 7.66
CA ASP A 355 17.44 -7.72 8.54
C ASP A 355 18.96 -7.87 8.71
N ALA A 356 19.45 -7.99 9.94
CA ALA A 356 20.88 -8.17 10.21
C ALA A 356 21.13 -9.11 11.37
N GLU A 357 22.33 -9.68 11.43
CA GLU A 357 22.76 -10.48 12.57
C GLU A 357 23.43 -9.62 13.65
N VAL A 358 22.94 -9.70 14.89
CA VAL A 358 23.52 -9.04 16.08
C VAL A 358 23.93 -10.07 17.12
N LYS A 359 25.01 -9.78 17.85
CA LYS A 359 25.72 -10.76 18.69
C LYS A 359 24.85 -11.41 19.78
N LYS A 360 23.90 -10.64 20.32
CA LYS A 360 23.08 -11.04 21.46
C LYS A 360 21.81 -11.81 21.06
N PHE A 361 21.26 -11.56 19.86
CA PHE A 361 19.92 -12.00 19.48
C PHE A 361 19.86 -12.77 18.15
N GLY A 362 20.98 -12.93 17.45
CA GLY A 362 20.99 -13.51 16.11
C GLY A 362 20.40 -12.55 15.08
N ARG A 363 19.64 -13.04 14.09
CA ARG A 363 19.01 -12.20 13.08
C ARG A 363 17.87 -11.35 13.70
N VAL A 364 17.90 -10.04 13.48
CA VAL A 364 16.92 -9.06 13.94
C VAL A 364 16.59 -8.09 12.82
N GLN A 365 15.39 -7.52 12.85
CA GLN A 365 15.07 -6.37 12.00
C GLN A 365 15.61 -5.11 12.67
N LEU A 366 16.55 -4.45 11.98
CA LEU A 366 17.14 -3.18 12.36
C LEU A 366 16.45 -2.04 11.63
N GLU A 367 16.05 -1.03 12.37
CA GLU A 367 15.54 0.24 11.88
C GLU A 367 16.56 1.34 12.23
N ALA A 368 17.17 1.92 11.20
CA ALA A 368 18.04 3.07 11.29
C ALA A 368 17.25 4.34 10.92
N THR A 369 17.18 5.29 11.85
CA THR A 369 16.57 6.60 11.63
C THR A 369 17.61 7.70 11.77
N ARG A 370 17.56 8.69 10.88
CA ARG A 370 18.48 9.82 10.94
C ARG A 370 17.95 10.84 11.95
N SER A 371 18.72 11.06 13.01
CA SER A 371 18.40 12.10 13.99
C SER A 371 19.11 13.41 13.64
N HIS A 372 18.36 14.51 13.75
CA HIS A 372 18.90 15.86 13.78
C HIS A 372 18.75 16.36 15.22
N GLU A 373 19.81 16.26 16.03
CA GLU A 373 19.78 16.91 17.35
C GLU A 373 19.75 18.44 17.16
N SER A 374 18.88 19.09 17.93
CA SER A 374 18.61 20.52 17.86
C SER A 374 19.86 21.38 18.10
N ALA A 375 19.88 22.55 17.48
CA ALA A 375 20.98 23.51 17.26
C ALA A 375 21.81 24.03 18.47
N GLU A 376 21.77 23.40 19.64
CA GLU A 376 22.50 23.86 20.84
C GLU A 376 23.79 23.07 21.15
N ASP A 377 23.91 21.83 20.71
CA ASP A 377 25.21 21.15 20.59
C ASP A 377 25.58 21.08 19.11
N SER A 378 26.88 20.95 18.80
CA SER A 378 27.44 21.00 17.44
C SER A 378 26.88 19.89 16.52
N GLY A 379 25.63 20.08 16.07
CA GLY A 379 24.72 19.06 15.56
C GLY A 379 25.18 18.41 14.26
N GLU A 380 26.06 17.43 14.40
CA GLU A 380 26.30 16.45 13.35
C GLU A 380 25.11 15.50 13.29
N ALA A 381 24.59 15.26 12.08
CA ALA A 381 23.56 14.25 11.87
C ALA A 381 24.11 12.88 12.31
N LYS A 382 23.25 12.05 12.91
CA LYS A 382 23.61 10.70 13.37
C LYS A 382 22.57 9.68 12.93
N TRP A 383 23.00 8.42 12.80
CA TRP A 383 22.09 7.29 12.65
C TRP A 383 21.81 6.65 14.01
N CYS A 384 20.54 6.63 14.40
CA CYS A 384 20.05 5.88 15.54
C CYS A 384 19.49 4.55 15.05
N LEU A 385 20.10 3.45 15.48
CA LEU A 385 19.64 2.09 15.19
C LEU A 385 18.72 1.65 16.31
N SER A 386 17.64 0.97 15.96
CA SER A 386 16.76 0.28 16.88
C SER A 386 16.44 -1.09 16.33
N TYR A 387 16.12 -2.05 17.19
CA TYR A 387 15.67 -3.37 16.76
C TYR A 387 14.35 -3.74 17.41
N LYS A 388 13.63 -4.62 16.71
CA LYS A 388 12.45 -5.29 17.23
C LYS A 388 12.68 -6.78 17.15
N HIS A 389 12.85 -7.44 18.31
CA HIS A 389 13.00 -8.89 18.38
C HIS A 389 11.73 -9.55 18.92
N TRP A 390 11.32 -10.66 18.28
CA TRP A 390 10.26 -11.53 18.78
C TRP A 390 10.93 -12.70 19.51
N GLU A 391 10.97 -12.68 20.85
CA GLU A 391 11.32 -13.89 21.59
C GLU A 391 10.17 -14.90 21.45
N GLY A 392 10.46 -16.10 20.95
CA GLY A 392 9.52 -17.22 20.81
C GLY A 392 8.94 -17.78 22.12
N CYS A 393 8.86 -16.98 23.19
CA CYS A 393 8.18 -17.33 24.41
C CYS A 393 6.73 -16.83 24.40
N SER A 394 5.80 -17.69 24.84
CA SER A 394 4.35 -17.46 24.93
C SER A 394 3.92 -16.37 25.93
N CYS A 395 4.83 -15.47 26.29
CA CYS A 395 4.67 -14.42 27.28
C CYS A 395 5.13 -13.05 26.79
N GLY A 396 4.80 -12.66 25.55
CA GLY A 396 4.42 -11.28 25.17
C GLY A 396 5.37 -10.09 25.40
N ASP A 397 6.58 -10.28 25.91
CA ASP A 397 7.55 -9.21 26.13
C ASP A 397 8.41 -9.02 24.87
N TRP A 398 8.31 -7.83 24.31
CA TRP A 398 9.14 -7.40 23.19
C TRP A 398 10.42 -6.78 23.75
N ASP A 399 11.57 -7.35 23.40
CA ASP A 399 12.86 -6.73 23.69
C ASP A 399 13.14 -5.64 22.64
N TYR A 400 13.13 -4.40 23.11
CA TYR A 400 13.51 -3.22 22.35
C TYR A 400 14.86 -2.71 22.84
N GLY A 401 15.75 -2.39 21.91
CA GLY A 401 16.98 -1.66 22.21
C GLY A 401 17.35 -0.74 21.06
N SER A 402 18.10 0.30 21.39
CA SER A 402 18.61 1.26 20.41
C SER A 402 20.03 1.71 20.77
N TRP A 403 20.82 2.02 19.74
CA TRP A 403 22.18 2.56 19.89
C TRP A 403 22.50 3.50 18.73
N GLU A 404 23.48 4.39 18.91
CA GLU A 404 24.04 5.19 17.82
C GLU A 404 25.02 4.34 17.00
N LEU A 405 25.03 4.47 15.66
CA LEU A 405 25.88 3.66 14.77
C LEU A 405 27.38 3.66 15.16
N GLU A 406 27.91 4.78 15.66
CA GLU A 406 29.29 4.93 16.15
C GLU A 406 29.34 5.17 17.68
N GLY A 407 28.26 4.85 18.38
CA GLY A 407 28.14 5.07 19.81
C GLY A 407 29.00 4.11 20.64
N PRO A 408 29.31 4.45 21.90
CA PRO A 408 30.08 3.59 22.79
C PRO A 408 29.42 2.21 23.01
N ASP A 409 28.09 2.14 22.87
CA ASP A 409 27.30 0.92 23.07
C ASP A 409 27.25 0.04 21.81
N ALA A 410 27.72 0.51 20.65
CA ALA A 410 27.68 -0.25 19.40
C ALA A 410 28.39 -1.61 19.52
N ALA A 411 29.52 -1.65 20.23
CA ALA A 411 30.30 -2.87 20.44
C ALA A 411 29.55 -3.98 21.21
N GLU A 412 28.48 -3.65 21.93
CA GLU A 412 27.63 -4.65 22.61
C GLU A 412 26.70 -5.40 21.66
N TYR A 413 26.38 -4.78 20.51
CA TYR A 413 25.43 -5.29 19.52
C TYR A 413 26.12 -5.80 18.25
N GLU A 414 27.31 -5.29 17.93
CA GLU A 414 28.11 -5.69 16.78
C GLU A 414 28.71 -7.12 16.92
N VAL A 415 28.67 -7.87 15.82
CA VAL A 415 29.21 -9.25 15.71
C VAL A 415 30.64 -9.24 15.19
#